data_AF-A0A9W9JKC1-F1
#
_entry.id   AF-A0A9W9JKC1-F1
#
_cell.length_a   1.000
_cell.length_b   1.000
_cell.length_c   1.000
_cell.angle_alpha   90.00
_cell.angle_beta   90.00
_cell.angle_gamma   90.00
#
_symmetry.space_group_name_H-M   'P 1'
#
loop_
_entity.id
_entity.type
_entity.pdbx_description
1 polymer ?
#
loop_
_entity_poly.entity_id
_entity_poly.type
_entity_poly.pdbx_seq_one_letter_code
_entity_poly.pdbx_strand_id
1 'polypeptide(L)'
;MANFIIPRITCQESDTLSSDELTSTPRKPFDGVIQLNTLWCLPCLRYAVREWTTDEPLGVHCHMLNASSKRCTLCKKLDNKCDLIPQGIRGHVFELMALIEFVEKYWIDCNDQWEANDDPEPQWPTEFLDQLAAAVKSLCGAFDDLVETHRKAHMLTGNISDETKASYSAWCNVREHTIRPNTHRSDKLHLQYAFRATEYLRLRMGEEGSVHWAMAIWSFYQAVKTSVEDYVKTEDAYLTYIHACYIEEEFPLEPPGF
;
A
#
# COMPACT_ATOMS: atom_id res chain seq x y z
N MET A 1 11.73 12.95 -10.96
CA MET A 1 10.96 13.66 -9.91
C MET A 1 9.47 13.60 -10.25
N ALA A 2 8.73 12.65 -9.68
CA ALA A 2 7.29 12.56 -9.87
C ALA A 2 6.59 13.55 -8.92
N ASN A 3 5.95 14.58 -9.48
CA ASN A 3 5.10 15.48 -8.71
C ASN A 3 3.80 14.76 -8.34
N PHE A 4 3.74 14.21 -7.14
CA PHE A 4 2.51 13.67 -6.57
C PHE A 4 1.56 14.82 -6.17
N ILE A 5 0.74 15.26 -7.13
CA ILE A 5 -0.44 16.06 -6.81
C ILE A 5 -1.51 15.09 -6.31
N ILE A 6 -1.59 14.89 -5.00
CA ILE A 6 -2.75 14.25 -4.39
C ILE A 6 -3.87 15.28 -4.41
N PRO A 7 -4.98 15.07 -5.15
CA PRO A 7 -6.15 15.90 -4.94
C PRO A 7 -6.58 15.68 -3.49
N ARG A 8 -6.77 16.76 -2.72
CA ARG A 8 -7.53 16.71 -1.47
C ARG A 8 -8.95 16.30 -1.83
N ILE A 9 -9.19 15.00 -1.99
CA ILE A 9 -10.54 14.45 -2.06
C ILE A 9 -10.96 14.33 -0.60
N THR A 10 -11.52 15.42 -0.07
CA THR A 10 -12.45 15.33 1.05
C THR A 10 -13.64 14.51 0.56
N CYS A 11 -13.55 13.18 0.65
CA CYS A 11 -14.72 12.30 0.67
C CYS A 11 -15.41 12.42 2.05
N GLN A 12 -15.61 13.64 2.54
CA GLN A 12 -16.67 13.92 3.49
C GLN A 12 -17.92 14.10 2.64
N GLU A 13 -18.91 13.24 2.86
CA GLU A 13 -20.28 13.50 2.44
C GLU A 13 -20.61 14.92 2.91
N SER A 14 -20.83 15.82 1.96
CA SER A 14 -21.06 17.22 2.21
C SER A 14 -22.49 17.42 2.68
N ASP A 15 -22.72 17.27 3.99
CA ASP A 15 -23.94 17.76 4.61
C ASP A 15 -23.64 18.99 5.49
N THR A 16 -24.03 20.12 4.90
CA THR A 16 -24.54 21.37 5.48
C THR A 16 -23.62 22.46 6.05
N LEU A 17 -23.73 23.59 5.33
CA LEU A 17 -23.86 24.99 5.81
C LEU A 17 -22.60 25.72 6.26
N SER A 18 -21.83 26.19 5.28
CA SER A 18 -21.02 27.41 5.42
C SER A 18 -21.38 28.36 4.28
N SER A 19 -22.05 29.45 4.66
CA SER A 19 -22.37 30.59 3.80
C SER A 19 -21.16 31.52 3.74
N ASP A 20 -20.20 31.19 2.89
CA ASP A 20 -19.18 32.14 2.44
C ASP A 20 -19.18 32.17 0.91
N GLU A 21 -19.55 33.32 0.35
CA GLU A 21 -19.49 33.64 -1.08
C GLU A 21 -18.04 33.64 -1.57
N LEU A 22 -17.49 32.44 -1.82
CA LEU A 22 -16.24 32.28 -2.54
C LEU A 22 -16.54 32.20 -4.04
N THR A 23 -16.28 33.32 -4.72
CA THR A 23 -16.11 33.49 -6.17
C THR A 23 -15.98 32.18 -6.95
N SER A 24 -17.12 31.73 -7.49
CA SER A 24 -17.26 30.49 -8.24
C SER A 24 -16.79 30.65 -9.68
N THR A 25 -15.47 30.79 -9.89
CA THR A 25 -14.91 30.48 -11.21
C THR A 25 -15.14 28.98 -11.48
N PRO A 26 -15.88 28.61 -12.54
CA PRO A 26 -16.10 27.21 -12.87
C PRO A 26 -14.75 26.58 -13.20
N ARG A 27 -14.28 25.66 -12.36
CA ARG A 27 -13.09 24.88 -12.68
C ARG A 27 -13.40 24.08 -13.95
N LYS A 28 -12.55 24.27 -14.97
CA LYS A 28 -12.62 23.52 -16.23
C LYS A 28 -12.71 22.02 -15.89
N PRO A 29 -13.64 21.26 -16.49
CA PRO A 29 -13.73 19.83 -16.22
C PRO A 29 -12.39 19.18 -16.53
N PHE A 30 -11.84 18.44 -15.56
CA PHE A 30 -10.67 17.61 -15.77
C PHE A 30 -11.11 16.39 -16.58
N ASP A 31 -10.65 16.30 -17.82
CA ASP A 31 -10.99 15.22 -18.77
C ASP A 31 -9.98 14.07 -18.73
N GLY A 32 -9.16 14.02 -17.66
CA GLY A 32 -8.11 13.02 -17.47
C GLY A 32 -8.54 11.87 -16.56
N VAL A 33 -7.96 10.69 -16.80
CA VAL A 33 -8.06 9.55 -15.89
C VAL A 33 -7.25 9.83 -14.63
N ILE A 34 -7.87 9.70 -13.46
CA ILE A 34 -7.22 9.87 -12.16
C ILE A 34 -6.77 8.50 -11.66
N GLN A 35 -5.46 8.28 -11.54
CA GLN A 35 -4.90 7.07 -10.94
C GLN A 35 -4.79 7.22 -9.41
N LEU A 36 -5.22 6.19 -8.69
CA LEU A 36 -5.30 6.16 -7.24
C LEU A 36 -4.21 5.29 -6.62
N ASN A 37 -2.96 5.75 -6.66
CA ASN A 37 -1.78 4.96 -6.23
C ASN A 37 -1.86 4.46 -4.77
N THR A 38 -2.42 5.27 -3.87
CA THR A 38 -2.58 4.92 -2.43
C THR A 38 -4.03 5.09 -1.97
N LEU A 39 -4.95 5.12 -2.92
CA LEU A 39 -6.38 5.38 -2.74
C LEU A 39 -7.22 4.32 -3.48
N TRP A 40 -6.59 3.23 -3.88
CA TRP A 40 -7.26 2.11 -4.49
C TRP A 40 -8.29 1.49 -3.52
N CYS A 41 -9.33 0.86 -4.08
CA CYS A 41 -10.33 0.15 -3.30
C CYS A 41 -9.94 -1.32 -3.13
N LEU A 42 -10.50 -1.96 -2.10
CA LEU A 42 -10.20 -3.36 -1.79
C LEU A 42 -10.49 -4.32 -2.97
N PRO A 43 -11.58 -4.16 -3.75
CA PRO A 43 -11.77 -4.97 -4.96
C PRO A 43 -10.66 -4.83 -6.01
N CYS A 44 -10.02 -3.66 -6.13
CA CYS A 44 -8.89 -3.48 -7.05
C CYS A 44 -7.64 -4.22 -6.57
N LEU A 45 -7.34 -4.19 -5.27
CA LEU A 45 -6.25 -4.98 -4.69
C LEU A 45 -6.50 -6.48 -4.92
N ARG A 46 -7.68 -6.98 -4.55
CA ARG A 46 -8.07 -8.39 -4.74
C ARG A 46 -7.96 -8.82 -6.21
N TYR A 47 -8.39 -7.96 -7.14
CA TYR A 47 -8.25 -8.21 -8.57
C TYR A 47 -6.78 -8.25 -9.02
N ALA A 48 -6.00 -7.23 -8.64
CA ALA A 48 -4.58 -7.16 -8.98
C ALA A 48 -3.83 -8.42 -8.52
N VAL A 49 -4.02 -8.84 -7.27
CA VAL A 49 -3.40 -10.04 -6.70
C VAL A 49 -3.83 -11.32 -7.43
N ARG A 50 -5.11 -11.42 -7.83
CA ARG A 50 -5.64 -12.62 -8.49
C ARG A 50 -5.15 -12.78 -9.93
N GLU A 51 -5.06 -11.69 -10.67
CA GLU A 51 -4.67 -11.70 -12.09
C GLU A 51 -3.16 -11.51 -12.28
N TRP A 52 -2.38 -11.45 -11.20
CA TRP A 52 -0.94 -11.19 -11.26
C TRP A 52 -0.15 -12.38 -11.81
N THR A 53 0.56 -12.16 -12.93
CA THR A 53 1.34 -13.17 -13.67
C THR A 53 2.79 -13.35 -13.19
N THR A 54 3.20 -12.70 -12.09
CA THR A 54 4.53 -12.78 -11.43
C THR A 54 5.75 -12.38 -12.28
N ASP A 55 5.60 -12.19 -13.59
CA ASP A 55 6.65 -11.69 -14.50
C ASP A 55 7.04 -10.22 -14.24
N GLU A 56 6.15 -9.44 -13.63
CA GLU A 56 6.33 -8.02 -13.32
C GLU A 56 5.99 -7.75 -11.85
N PRO A 57 6.42 -6.62 -11.27
CA PRO A 57 5.99 -6.20 -9.93
C PRO A 57 4.47 -6.12 -9.78
N LEU A 58 3.97 -6.31 -8.56
CA LEU A 58 2.55 -6.17 -8.28
C LEU A 58 2.11 -4.70 -8.35
N GLY A 59 1.38 -4.34 -9.42
CA GLY A 59 0.73 -3.03 -9.57
C GLY A 59 -0.76 -3.04 -9.22
N VAL A 60 -1.19 -2.17 -8.30
CA VAL A 60 -2.64 -1.98 -8.01
C VAL A 60 -3.22 -0.85 -8.87
N HIS A 61 -3.80 -1.21 -10.01
CA HIS A 61 -4.38 -0.26 -10.96
C HIS A 61 -5.82 0.11 -10.60
N CYS A 62 -6.00 1.18 -9.83
CA CYS A 62 -7.32 1.76 -9.55
C CYS A 62 -7.44 3.15 -10.19
N HIS A 63 -8.39 3.30 -11.13
CA HIS A 63 -8.56 4.52 -11.91
C HIS A 63 -9.99 5.06 -11.83
N MET A 64 -10.15 6.37 -11.67
CA MET A 64 -11.45 7.05 -11.82
C MET A 64 -11.47 7.90 -13.08
N LEU A 65 -12.59 7.91 -13.79
CA LEU A 65 -12.79 8.72 -15.00
C LEU A 65 -12.93 10.22 -14.67
N ASN A 66 -13.46 10.54 -13.49
CA ASN A 66 -13.57 11.90 -12.98
C ASN A 66 -13.74 11.88 -11.46
N ALA A 67 -13.55 13.04 -10.81
CA ALA A 67 -13.65 13.18 -9.36
C ALA A 67 -15.06 12.96 -8.80
N SER A 68 -16.11 13.08 -9.63
CA SER A 68 -17.50 12.85 -9.23
C SER A 68 -17.94 11.38 -9.37
N SER A 69 -17.10 10.51 -9.93
CA SER A 69 -17.41 9.10 -10.10
C SER A 69 -17.45 8.39 -8.75
N LYS A 70 -18.59 7.77 -8.44
CA LYS A 70 -18.76 6.95 -7.23
C LYS A 70 -18.03 5.60 -7.28
N ARG A 71 -17.58 5.18 -8.48
CA ARG A 71 -16.89 3.91 -8.72
C ARG A 71 -15.67 4.13 -9.60
N CYS A 72 -14.59 3.41 -9.32
CA CYS A 72 -13.45 3.28 -10.22
C CYS A 72 -13.84 2.45 -11.46
N THR A 73 -13.01 2.53 -12.50
CA THR A 73 -13.22 1.90 -13.80
C THR A 73 -13.42 0.39 -13.69
N LEU A 74 -12.59 -0.27 -12.87
CA LEU A 74 -12.68 -1.71 -12.64
C LEU A 74 -13.98 -2.11 -11.92
N CYS A 75 -14.29 -1.46 -10.80
CA CYS A 75 -15.53 -1.72 -10.06
C CYS A 75 -16.77 -1.44 -10.93
N LYS A 76 -16.74 -0.41 -11.78
CA LYS A 76 -17.81 -0.15 -12.76
C LYS A 76 -17.94 -1.30 -13.77
N LYS A 77 -16.82 -1.78 -14.33
CA LYS A 77 -16.81 -2.89 -15.30
C LYS A 77 -17.35 -4.20 -14.70
N LEU A 78 -17.04 -4.46 -13.44
CA LEU A 78 -17.46 -5.68 -12.72
C LEU A 78 -18.82 -5.53 -12.01
N ASP A 79 -19.53 -4.41 -12.21
CA ASP A 79 -20.74 -4.02 -11.49
C ASP A 79 -20.66 -4.15 -9.94
N ASN A 80 -19.48 -3.87 -9.40
CA ASN A 80 -19.20 -3.91 -7.97
C ASN A 80 -19.19 -2.49 -7.37
N LYS A 81 -19.43 -2.39 -6.06
CA LYS A 81 -19.18 -1.16 -5.31
C LYS A 81 -17.67 -0.97 -5.09
N CYS A 82 -17.25 0.29 -4.95
CA CYS A 82 -15.89 0.59 -4.50
C CYS A 82 -15.85 0.54 -2.98
N ASP A 83 -15.26 -0.51 -2.44
CA ASP A 83 -15.09 -0.64 -1.00
C ASP A 83 -13.75 0.01 -0.61
N LEU A 84 -13.80 1.30 -0.28
CA LEU A 84 -12.63 2.05 0.16
C LEU A 84 -12.10 1.53 1.49
N ILE A 85 -10.77 1.64 1.67
CA ILE A 85 -10.12 1.27 2.93
C ILE A 85 -10.53 2.28 4.03
N PRO A 86 -11.01 1.82 5.20
CA PRO A 86 -11.43 2.71 6.29
C PRO A 86 -10.31 3.67 6.73
N GLN A 87 -10.65 4.93 7.00
CA GLN A 87 -9.69 5.98 7.36
C GLN A 87 -8.82 5.62 8.57
N GLY A 88 -9.40 4.93 9.55
CA GLY A 88 -8.77 4.52 10.81
C GLY A 88 -7.59 3.56 10.67
N ILE A 89 -7.43 2.93 9.50
CA ILE A 89 -6.32 2.00 9.21
C ILE A 89 -5.53 2.42 7.97
N ARG A 90 -5.70 3.66 7.52
CA ARG A 90 -5.13 4.13 6.27
C ARG A 90 -3.60 4.16 6.27
N GLY A 91 -2.96 4.28 7.43
CA GLY A 91 -1.51 4.14 7.53
C GLY A 91 -1.02 2.74 7.13
N HIS A 92 -1.80 1.68 7.37
CA HIS A 92 -1.45 0.32 6.95
C HIS A 92 -1.47 0.14 5.43
N VAL A 93 -2.23 0.96 4.68
CA VAL A 93 -2.13 0.99 3.21
C VAL A 93 -0.73 1.40 2.79
N PHE A 94 -0.16 2.41 3.45
CA PHE A 94 1.18 2.89 3.15
C PHE A 94 2.26 1.89 3.58
N GLU A 95 2.06 1.17 4.68
CA GLU A 95 2.95 0.06 5.07
C GLU A 95 2.95 -1.04 4.00
N LEU A 96 1.77 -1.46 3.51
CA LEU A 96 1.68 -2.43 2.43
C LEU A 96 2.40 -1.94 1.17
N MET A 97 2.16 -0.69 0.75
CA MET A 97 2.82 -0.10 -0.43
C MET A 97 4.34 -0.02 -0.24
N ALA A 98 4.82 0.31 0.95
CA ALA A 98 6.24 0.34 1.27
C ALA A 98 6.89 -1.04 1.08
N LEU A 99 6.23 -2.10 1.55
CA LEU A 99 6.74 -3.46 1.46
C LEU A 99 6.72 -4.01 0.03
N ILE A 100 5.68 -3.70 -0.75
CA ILE A 100 5.61 -4.07 -2.17
C ILE A 100 6.72 -3.37 -2.96
N GLU A 101 6.86 -2.05 -2.78
CA GLU A 101 7.89 -1.25 -3.45
C GLU A 101 9.32 -1.68 -3.04
N PHE A 102 9.51 -2.10 -1.78
CA PHE A 102 10.80 -2.59 -1.31
C PHE A 102 11.25 -3.85 -2.05
N VAL A 103 10.34 -4.80 -2.29
CA VAL A 103 10.68 -6.07 -2.96
C VAL A 103 10.62 -5.95 -4.49
N GLU A 104 9.96 -4.93 -5.02
CA GLU A 104 9.87 -4.64 -6.47
C GLU A 104 11.23 -4.47 -7.14
N LYS A 105 12.28 -4.08 -6.40
CA LYS A 105 13.67 -4.03 -6.92
C LYS A 105 14.12 -5.33 -7.58
N TYR A 106 13.64 -6.48 -7.11
CA TYR A 106 14.06 -7.78 -7.63
C TYR A 106 13.46 -8.07 -9.00
N TRP A 107 12.53 -7.25 -9.48
CA TRP A 107 12.07 -7.26 -10.87
C TRP A 107 12.71 -6.16 -11.72
N ILE A 108 13.07 -5.01 -11.11
CA ILE A 108 13.53 -3.81 -11.83
C ILE A 108 15.06 -3.69 -11.89
N ASP A 109 15.73 -3.84 -10.75
CA ASP A 109 17.17 -3.53 -10.58
C ASP A 109 18.10 -4.61 -11.14
N CYS A 110 17.56 -5.63 -11.82
CA CYS A 110 18.31 -6.64 -12.56
C CYS A 110 19.11 -6.09 -13.77
N ASN A 111 19.12 -4.77 -13.97
CA ASN A 111 19.80 -4.11 -15.09
C ASN A 111 20.77 -2.99 -14.65
N ASP A 112 20.65 -2.46 -13.42
CA ASP A 112 21.26 -1.16 -13.09
C ASP A 112 22.49 -1.26 -12.18
N GLN A 113 22.84 -2.44 -11.64
CA GLN A 113 23.94 -2.57 -10.67
C GLN A 113 25.18 -3.33 -11.17
N TRP A 114 25.18 -3.93 -12.38
CA TRP A 114 26.24 -4.87 -12.76
C TRP A 114 26.83 -4.67 -14.16
N GLU A 115 26.76 -3.45 -14.71
CA GLU A 115 27.44 -3.05 -15.96
C GLU A 115 28.99 -2.95 -15.84
N ALA A 116 29.64 -3.87 -15.11
CA ALA A 116 31.10 -3.93 -15.08
C ALA A 116 31.68 -4.69 -16.29
N ASN A 117 30.90 -5.55 -16.94
CA ASN A 117 31.32 -6.32 -18.11
C ASN A 117 30.11 -6.47 -19.04
N ASP A 118 30.26 -6.19 -20.34
CA ASP A 118 29.24 -6.15 -21.42
C ASP A 118 28.39 -7.45 -21.65
N ASP A 119 28.28 -8.35 -20.67
CA ASP A 119 27.38 -9.50 -20.72
C ASP A 119 26.00 -9.12 -20.17
N PRO A 120 24.90 -9.41 -20.90
CA PRO A 120 23.55 -9.16 -20.40
C PRO A 120 23.33 -9.98 -19.12
N GLU A 121 22.96 -9.29 -18.04
CA GLU A 121 22.73 -9.90 -16.74
C GLU A 121 21.72 -11.07 -16.86
N PRO A 122 22.00 -12.20 -16.20
CA PRO A 122 20.99 -13.25 -16.07
C PRO A 122 19.84 -12.70 -15.24
N GLN A 123 18.67 -12.55 -15.87
CA GLN A 123 17.41 -12.27 -15.17
C GLN A 123 17.26 -13.25 -14.00
N TRP A 124 16.73 -12.77 -12.87
CA TRP A 124 16.45 -13.67 -11.76
C TRP A 124 15.59 -14.85 -12.23
N PRO A 125 15.89 -16.09 -11.81
CA PRO A 125 15.11 -17.24 -12.23
C PRO A 125 13.65 -17.13 -11.82
N THR A 126 12.76 -17.63 -12.68
CA THR A 126 11.31 -17.62 -12.44
C THR A 126 10.95 -18.22 -11.09
N GLU A 127 11.62 -19.29 -10.66
CA GLU A 127 11.36 -19.92 -9.36
C GLU A 127 11.66 -18.98 -8.18
N PHE A 128 12.71 -18.17 -8.27
CA PHE A 128 13.03 -17.17 -7.26
C PHE A 128 11.97 -16.06 -7.23
N LEU A 129 11.57 -15.54 -8.40
CA LEU A 129 10.52 -14.52 -8.50
C LEU A 129 9.16 -15.04 -8.01
N ASP A 130 8.86 -16.32 -8.26
CA ASP A 130 7.64 -16.97 -7.77
C ASP A 130 7.60 -17.08 -6.24
N GLN A 131 8.75 -17.31 -5.59
CA GLN A 131 8.84 -17.30 -4.13
C GLN A 131 8.58 -15.90 -3.55
N LEU A 132 9.19 -14.87 -4.13
CA LEU A 132 8.93 -13.48 -3.73
C LEU A 132 7.47 -13.09 -3.98
N ALA A 133 6.91 -13.50 -5.11
CA ALA A 133 5.51 -13.26 -5.42
C ALA A 133 4.57 -13.98 -4.44
N ALA A 134 4.89 -15.19 -3.99
CA ALA A 134 4.14 -15.88 -2.96
C ALA A 134 4.17 -15.13 -1.62
N ALA A 135 5.31 -14.54 -1.24
CA ALA A 135 5.41 -13.68 -0.07
C ALA A 135 4.53 -12.42 -0.18
N VAL A 136 4.55 -11.74 -1.34
CA VAL A 136 3.70 -10.58 -1.61
C VAL A 136 2.20 -10.93 -1.61
N LYS A 137 1.81 -12.06 -2.22
CA LYS A 137 0.42 -12.54 -2.21
C LYS A 137 -0.06 -12.80 -0.78
N SER A 138 0.78 -13.43 0.04
CA SER A 138 0.49 -13.71 1.45
C SER A 138 0.33 -12.42 2.26
N LEU A 139 1.20 -11.44 2.04
CA LEU A 139 1.12 -10.11 2.64
C LEU A 139 -0.18 -9.38 2.26
N CYS A 140 -0.56 -9.41 0.97
CA CYS A 140 -1.81 -8.80 0.51
C CYS A 140 -3.05 -9.49 1.10
N GLY A 141 -3.01 -10.82 1.25
CA GLY A 141 -4.06 -11.58 1.93
C GLY A 141 -4.22 -11.17 3.39
N ALA A 142 -3.11 -11.05 4.13
CA ALA A 142 -3.13 -10.59 5.51
C ALA A 142 -3.64 -9.14 5.64
N PHE A 143 -3.33 -8.27 4.68
CA PHE A 143 -3.89 -6.92 4.62
C PHE A 143 -5.41 -6.93 4.36
N ASP A 144 -5.89 -7.80 3.46
CA ASP A 144 -7.32 -7.97 3.21
C ASP A 144 -8.06 -8.38 4.49
N ASP A 145 -7.52 -9.36 5.22
CA ASP A 145 -8.03 -9.84 6.50
C ASP A 145 -8.03 -8.74 7.57
N LEU A 146 -6.98 -7.91 7.63
CA LEU A 146 -6.89 -6.74 8.50
C LEU A 146 -8.06 -5.77 8.23
N VAL A 147 -8.32 -5.45 6.96
CA VAL A 147 -9.38 -4.52 6.56
C VAL A 147 -10.75 -5.08 6.93
N GLU A 148 -11.01 -6.36 6.66
CA GLU A 148 -12.27 -7.00 7.00
C GLU A 148 -12.48 -7.11 8.51
N THR A 149 -11.42 -7.42 9.26
CA THR A 149 -11.44 -7.46 10.74
C THR A 149 -11.77 -6.10 11.33
N HIS A 150 -11.08 -5.05 10.86
CA HIS A 150 -11.34 -3.67 11.28
C HIS A 150 -12.77 -3.23 10.95
N ARG A 151 -13.26 -3.55 9.75
CA ARG A 151 -14.65 -3.24 9.36
C ARG A 151 -15.65 -3.91 10.29
N LYS A 152 -15.46 -5.19 10.61
CA LYS A 152 -16.34 -5.93 11.53
C LYS A 152 -16.33 -5.32 12.93
N ALA A 153 -15.15 -4.99 13.46
CA ALA A 153 -15.00 -4.38 14.78
C ALA A 153 -15.75 -3.04 14.91
N HIS A 154 -15.89 -2.30 13.82
CA HIS A 154 -16.59 -1.01 13.77
C HIS A 154 -17.96 -1.06 13.10
N MET A 155 -18.50 -2.26 12.85
CA MET A 155 -19.80 -2.46 12.18
C MET A 155 -19.91 -1.77 10.81
N LEU A 156 -18.79 -1.63 10.09
CA LEU A 156 -18.69 -1.01 8.77
C LEU A 156 -18.99 -2.00 7.63
N THR A 157 -19.88 -2.97 7.88
CA THR A 157 -20.23 -4.02 6.93
C THR A 157 -21.69 -3.87 6.48
N GLY A 158 -21.96 -4.14 5.21
CA GLY A 158 -23.33 -4.07 4.66
C GLY A 158 -23.92 -2.66 4.64
N ASN A 159 -25.14 -2.52 5.19
CA ASN A 159 -25.84 -1.24 5.28
C ASN A 159 -25.44 -0.52 6.57
N ILE A 160 -24.54 0.45 6.45
CA ILE A 160 -24.00 1.22 7.57
C ILE A 160 -25.00 2.34 7.93
N SER A 161 -25.48 2.38 9.17
CA SER A 161 -26.35 3.46 9.66
C SER A 161 -25.57 4.76 9.85
N ASP A 162 -26.26 5.90 9.82
CA ASP A 162 -25.62 7.20 10.05
C ASP A 162 -25.03 7.31 11.46
N GLU A 163 -25.64 6.64 12.45
CA GLU A 163 -25.10 6.52 13.81
C GLU A 163 -23.76 5.76 13.83
N THR A 164 -23.66 4.64 13.11
CA THR A 164 -22.41 3.88 12.99
C THR A 164 -21.33 4.70 12.28
N LYS A 165 -21.69 5.41 11.20
CA LYS A 165 -20.74 6.33 10.52
C LYS A 165 -20.24 7.42 11.47
N ALA A 166 -21.14 8.06 12.21
CA ALA A 166 -20.80 9.12 13.17
C ALA A 166 -19.91 8.60 14.30
N SER A 167 -20.24 7.42 14.86
CA SER A 167 -19.44 6.76 15.89
C SER A 167 -18.03 6.42 15.40
N TYR A 168 -17.92 5.87 14.19
CA TYR A 168 -16.62 5.59 13.58
C TYR A 168 -15.81 6.85 13.29
N SER A 169 -16.46 7.92 12.82
CA SER A 169 -15.80 9.21 12.62
C SER A 169 -15.31 9.79 13.95
N ALA A 170 -16.11 9.71 15.01
CA ALA A 170 -15.70 10.16 16.34
C ALA A 170 -14.49 9.35 16.85
N TRP A 171 -14.50 8.03 16.66
CA TRP A 171 -13.36 7.16 16.99
C TRP A 171 -12.09 7.57 16.22
N CYS A 172 -12.20 7.90 14.93
CA CYS A 172 -11.07 8.38 14.14
C CYS A 172 -10.56 9.74 14.66
N ASN A 173 -11.46 10.69 14.89
CA ASN A 173 -11.14 12.05 15.34
C ASN A 173 -10.42 12.06 16.69
N VAL A 174 -10.90 11.25 17.64
CA VAL A 174 -10.25 11.10 18.96
C VAL A 174 -8.81 10.62 18.82
N ARG A 175 -8.42 9.98 17.71
CA ARG A 175 -7.08 9.42 17.49
C ARG A 175 -6.21 10.25 16.56
N GLU A 176 -6.69 11.36 16.01
CA GLU A 176 -5.87 12.20 15.13
C GLU A 176 -4.63 12.74 15.83
N HIS A 177 -4.72 13.04 17.13
CA HIS A 177 -3.58 13.50 17.95
C HIS A 177 -2.44 12.47 18.08
N THR A 178 -2.66 11.25 17.60
CA THR A 178 -1.73 10.12 17.71
C THR A 178 -0.89 9.96 16.44
N ILE A 179 -1.31 10.64 15.37
CA ILE A 179 -0.57 10.78 14.13
C ILE A 179 0.69 11.57 14.43
N ARG A 180 1.84 11.07 13.95
CA ARG A 180 3.13 11.74 14.09
C ARG A 180 3.63 12.08 12.70
N PRO A 181 3.43 13.33 12.24
CA PRO A 181 3.98 13.77 10.98
C PRO A 181 5.49 13.63 11.02
N ASN A 182 6.05 12.87 10.08
CA ASN A 182 7.49 12.79 9.93
C ASN A 182 7.92 13.84 8.89
N THR A 183 8.97 14.61 9.21
CA THR A 183 9.53 15.59 8.28
C THR A 183 10.65 15.02 7.41
N HIS A 184 11.04 13.77 7.67
CA HIS A 184 12.09 13.09 6.93
C HIS A 184 11.70 12.88 5.47
N ARG A 185 12.62 13.24 4.58
CA ARG A 185 12.48 13.01 3.14
C ARG A 185 13.57 12.03 2.73
N SER A 186 13.15 10.89 2.20
CA SER A 186 14.03 9.96 1.50
C SER A 186 13.77 10.05 0.00
N ASP A 187 14.80 9.85 -0.81
CA ASP A 187 14.65 9.76 -2.26
C ASP A 187 14.11 8.38 -2.70
N LYS A 188 14.13 7.39 -1.80
CA LYS A 188 13.64 6.03 -2.05
C LYS A 188 12.14 5.92 -1.77
N LEU A 189 11.39 5.40 -2.74
CA LEU A 189 9.92 5.40 -2.69
C LEU A 189 9.34 4.51 -1.58
N HIS A 190 9.92 3.34 -1.32
CA HIS A 190 9.47 2.47 -0.21
C HIS A 190 9.62 3.16 1.15
N LEU A 191 10.71 3.90 1.37
CA LEU A 191 10.90 4.70 2.59
C LEU A 191 9.93 5.89 2.65
N GLN A 192 9.63 6.54 1.53
CA GLN A 192 8.59 7.58 1.48
C GLN A 192 7.23 7.03 1.90
N TYR A 193 6.84 5.84 1.44
CA TYR A 193 5.61 5.19 1.88
C TYR A 193 5.65 4.87 3.38
N ALA A 194 6.74 4.32 3.91
CA ALA A 194 6.89 4.05 5.33
C ALA A 194 6.72 5.31 6.20
N PHE A 195 7.33 6.43 5.79
CA PHE A 195 7.14 7.70 6.50
C PHE A 195 5.70 8.19 6.40
N ARG A 196 5.08 8.10 5.22
CA ARG A 196 3.67 8.46 5.07
C ARG A 196 2.75 7.60 5.91
N ALA A 197 3.08 6.33 6.19
CA ALA A 197 2.29 5.51 7.10
C ALA A 197 2.13 6.15 8.50
N THR A 198 3.10 6.94 8.96
CA THR A 198 3.04 7.63 10.27
C THR A 198 2.17 8.89 10.24
N GLU A 199 1.84 9.40 9.06
CA GLU A 199 0.97 10.56 8.81
C GLU A 199 -0.52 10.21 8.75
N TYR A 200 -0.87 8.92 8.87
CA TYR A 200 -2.25 8.44 8.86
C TYR A 200 -2.54 7.57 10.08
N LEU A 201 -3.83 7.38 10.37
CA LEU A 201 -4.26 6.49 11.45
C LEU A 201 -3.84 5.05 11.19
N ARG A 202 -3.33 4.43 12.24
CA ARG A 202 -2.94 3.01 12.30
C ARG A 202 -3.51 2.39 13.56
N LEU A 203 -3.63 1.07 13.52
CA LEU A 203 -3.88 0.28 14.71
C LEU A 203 -2.64 0.28 15.60
N ARG A 204 -2.89 0.34 16.90
CA ARG A 204 -1.93 0.20 17.98
C ARG A 204 -1.87 -1.25 18.40
N MET A 205 -0.75 -1.63 19.01
CA MET A 205 -0.64 -2.93 19.67
C MET A 205 -1.78 -3.14 20.67
N GLY A 206 -2.46 -4.28 20.55
CA GLY A 206 -3.62 -4.65 21.36
C GLY A 206 -4.97 -4.34 20.70
N GLU A 207 -4.99 -3.70 19.54
CA GLU A 207 -6.21 -3.49 18.75
C GLU A 207 -6.48 -4.65 17.80
N GLU A 208 -7.76 -4.87 17.49
CA GLU A 208 -8.22 -6.00 16.68
C GLU A 208 -7.50 -6.05 15.32
N GLY A 209 -6.76 -7.13 15.07
CA GLY A 209 -6.00 -7.31 13.83
C GLY A 209 -4.57 -6.74 13.83
N SER A 210 -4.19 -5.89 14.79
CA SER A 210 -2.87 -5.25 14.81
C SER A 210 -1.73 -6.27 14.93
N VAL A 211 -1.91 -7.30 15.77
CA VAL A 211 -0.92 -8.36 16.00
C VAL A 211 -0.76 -9.24 14.77
N HIS A 212 -1.87 -9.62 14.13
CA HIS A 212 -1.85 -10.43 12.91
C HIS A 212 -1.15 -9.69 11.77
N TRP A 213 -1.39 -8.39 11.64
CA TRP A 213 -0.70 -7.56 10.66
C TRP A 213 0.81 -7.46 10.93
N ALA A 214 1.21 -7.21 12.18
CA ALA A 214 2.62 -7.17 12.56
C ALA A 214 3.34 -8.51 12.28
N MET A 215 2.67 -9.64 12.58
CA MET A 215 3.18 -10.97 12.26
C MET A 215 3.30 -11.20 10.75
N ALA A 216 2.36 -10.70 9.94
CA ALA A 216 2.44 -10.81 8.49
C ALA A 216 3.62 -10.01 7.90
N ILE A 217 3.89 -8.82 8.42
CA ILE A 217 5.08 -8.02 8.06
C ILE A 217 6.36 -8.81 8.38
N TRP A 218 6.43 -9.42 9.56
CA TRP A 218 7.57 -10.25 9.96
C TRP A 218 7.74 -11.48 9.07
N SER A 219 6.66 -12.22 8.81
CA SER A 219 6.68 -13.38 7.91
C SER A 219 7.10 -12.99 6.50
N PHE A 220 6.67 -11.82 6.01
CA PHE A 220 7.13 -11.28 4.74
C PHE A 220 8.63 -10.98 4.74
N TYR A 221 9.14 -10.29 5.76
CA TYR A 221 10.58 -10.04 5.93
C TYR A 221 11.39 -11.35 5.88
N GLN A 222 10.98 -12.35 6.67
CA GLN A 222 11.66 -13.64 6.73
C GLN A 222 11.61 -14.39 5.40
N ALA A 223 10.47 -14.36 4.71
CA ALA A 223 10.32 -14.99 3.39
C ALA A 223 11.24 -14.35 2.36
N VAL A 224 11.26 -13.01 2.27
CA VAL A 224 12.15 -12.28 1.35
C VAL A 224 13.61 -12.55 1.68
N LYS A 225 14.00 -12.44 2.96
CA LYS A 225 15.37 -12.71 3.42
C LYS A 225 15.82 -14.12 3.06
N THR A 226 15.00 -15.12 3.37
CA THR A 226 15.32 -16.53 3.09
C THR A 226 15.43 -16.79 1.59
N SER A 227 14.46 -16.35 0.78
CA SER A 227 14.48 -16.55 -0.68
C SER A 227 15.69 -15.90 -1.33
N VAL A 228 16.02 -14.67 -0.93
CA VAL A 228 17.18 -13.94 -1.45
C VAL A 228 18.47 -14.65 -1.04
N GLU A 229 18.65 -14.92 0.24
CA GLU A 229 19.85 -15.60 0.75
C GLU A 229 20.05 -16.99 0.14
N ASP A 230 19.01 -17.80 0.03
CA ASP A 230 19.11 -19.16 -0.51
C ASP A 230 19.52 -19.14 -1.99
N TYR A 231 19.05 -18.15 -2.75
CA TYR A 231 19.43 -17.98 -4.15
C TYR A 231 20.87 -17.45 -4.29
N VAL A 232 21.24 -16.38 -3.61
CA VAL A 232 22.56 -15.76 -3.78
C VAL A 232 23.68 -16.59 -3.15
N LYS A 233 23.40 -17.41 -2.12
CA LYS A 233 24.38 -18.33 -1.53
C LYS A 233 24.86 -19.38 -2.52
N THR A 234 24.03 -19.77 -3.48
CA THR A 234 24.41 -20.74 -4.51
C THR A 234 25.25 -20.12 -5.63
N GLU A 235 25.18 -18.80 -5.78
CA GLU A 235 25.89 -18.06 -6.84
C GLU A 235 27.23 -17.50 -6.35
N ASP A 236 27.24 -16.65 -5.31
CA ASP A 236 28.43 -15.92 -4.85
C ASP A 236 28.28 -15.31 -3.43
N ALA A 237 29.33 -15.49 -2.60
CA ALA A 237 29.35 -15.04 -1.20
C ALA A 237 29.37 -13.50 -1.02
N TYR A 238 29.98 -12.76 -1.94
CA TYR A 238 29.96 -11.29 -1.96
C TYR A 238 28.54 -10.78 -2.25
N LEU A 239 27.81 -11.46 -3.13
CA LEU A 239 26.44 -11.06 -3.49
C LEU A 239 25.47 -11.34 -2.35
N THR A 240 25.70 -12.46 -1.67
CA THR A 240 25.03 -12.77 -0.41
C THR A 240 25.18 -11.63 0.59
N TYR A 241 26.39 -11.09 0.75
CA TYR A 241 26.63 -9.97 1.66
C TYR A 241 25.89 -8.69 1.24
N ILE A 242 25.98 -8.29 -0.04
CA ILE A 242 25.31 -7.07 -0.54
C ILE A 242 23.79 -7.13 -0.30
N HIS A 243 23.17 -8.26 -0.67
CA HIS A 243 21.73 -8.40 -0.54
C HIS A 243 21.27 -8.53 0.90
N ALA A 244 22.05 -9.20 1.77
CA ALA A 244 21.77 -9.23 3.19
C ALA A 244 21.83 -7.82 3.82
N CYS A 245 22.88 -7.04 3.52
CA CYS A 245 22.99 -5.66 3.96
C CYS A 245 21.82 -4.81 3.47
N TYR A 246 21.45 -4.93 2.18
CA TYR A 246 20.29 -4.23 1.64
C TYR A 246 19.01 -4.57 2.42
N ILE A 247 18.73 -5.84 2.67
CA ILE A 247 17.51 -6.25 3.38
C ILE A 247 17.52 -5.74 4.82
N GLU A 248 18.67 -5.68 5.48
CA GLU A 248 18.76 -5.21 6.86
C GLU A 248 18.70 -3.68 6.97
N GLU A 249 19.30 -2.95 6.03
CA GLU A 249 19.40 -1.49 6.05
C GLU A 249 18.20 -0.79 5.42
N GLU A 250 17.58 -1.41 4.40
CA GLU A 250 16.56 -0.76 3.56
C GLU A 250 15.14 -1.29 3.82
N PHE A 251 14.98 -2.29 4.69
CA PHE A 251 13.64 -2.76 5.04
C PHE A 251 12.82 -1.60 5.65
N PRO A 252 11.65 -1.27 5.06
CA PRO A 252 11.04 0.04 5.28
C PRO A 252 10.39 0.22 6.65
N LEU A 253 10.14 -0.88 7.38
CA LEU A 253 9.38 -0.88 8.61
C LEU A 253 10.23 -1.47 9.73
N GLU A 254 10.07 -0.98 10.95
CA GLU A 254 10.68 -1.67 12.10
C GLU A 254 10.08 -3.08 12.17
N PRO A 255 10.91 -4.14 12.10
CA PRO A 255 10.44 -5.48 12.41
C PRO A 255 9.85 -5.46 13.83
N PRO A 256 8.75 -6.19 14.12
CA PRO A 256 8.21 -6.23 15.47
C PRO A 256 9.32 -6.68 16.43
N GLY A 257 9.81 -5.74 17.24
CA GLY A 257 10.86 -6.01 18.21
C GLY A 257 10.36 -7.04 19.21
N PHE A 258 11.08 -8.14 19.33
CA PHE A 258 11.05 -8.98 20.53
C PHE A 258 12.09 -8.45 21.52
#